data_AF-A0A352XIW7-F1
#
_entry.id   AF-A0A352XIW7-F1
#
_cell.length_a   1.000
_cell.length_b   1.000
_cell.length_c   1.000
_cell.angle_alpha   90.00
_cell.angle_beta   90.00
_cell.angle_gamma   90.00
#
_symmetry.space_group_name_H-M   'P 1'
#
loop_
_entity.id
_entity.type
_entity.pdbx_description
1 polymer ?
#
loop_
_entity_poly.entity_id
_entity_poly.type
_entity_poly.pdbx_seq_one_letter_code
_entity_poly.pdbx_strand_id
1 'polypeptide(L)'
;MPDSPFFYQDIYATGPDATEYELLSPDHVSVTEFHGQPVLRIAPEALTLLANEAFRAINFTLRPAHLAQVAAILDDPTATENDRMVALMMLRNAEIAAHGILPFCQDTGTATIMGKKGQQVWTGCNDAEKLSQGVYQTYTQENLRYSQSSALNMFDEVNTKTNLPAQIDLYATEGSEYKFLFVSKGGGSANKTFLFQETKALLNPKRLKEFCLEKMKYLGTAACPPYYLVFV
;
A
#
# COMPACT_ATOMS: atom_id res chain seq x y z
N MET A 1 26.62 22.64 -27.67
CA MET A 1 26.75 21.22 -27.29
C MET A 1 26.45 21.14 -25.80
N PRO A 2 25.84 20.08 -25.28
CA PRO A 2 25.65 19.94 -23.84
C PRO A 2 27.00 19.89 -23.13
N ASP A 3 27.09 20.53 -21.95
CA ASP A 3 28.32 20.62 -21.16
C ASP A 3 28.69 19.30 -20.46
N SER A 4 27.83 18.28 -20.54
CA SER A 4 28.00 16.99 -19.86
C SER A 4 27.65 15.81 -20.77
N PRO A 5 28.37 14.67 -20.65
CA PRO A 5 28.01 13.44 -21.35
C PRO A 5 26.67 12.89 -20.85
N PHE A 6 26.03 12.07 -21.67
CA PHE A 6 24.80 11.38 -21.26
C PHE A 6 25.06 10.45 -20.07
N PHE A 7 24.19 10.54 -19.06
CA PHE A 7 24.14 9.65 -17.92
C PHE A 7 22.67 9.36 -17.61
N TYR A 8 22.29 8.08 -17.67
CA TYR A 8 20.96 7.65 -17.25
C TYR A 8 20.91 7.58 -15.72
N GLN A 9 19.84 8.15 -15.15
CA GLN A 9 19.57 8.08 -13.73
C GLN A 9 18.06 7.90 -13.53
N ASP A 10 17.69 6.96 -12.67
CA ASP A 10 16.31 6.85 -12.21
C ASP A 10 15.89 8.09 -11.42
N ILE A 11 14.64 8.52 -11.63
CA ILE A 11 14.04 9.63 -10.87
C ILE A 11 14.03 9.31 -9.37
N TYR A 12 13.85 8.05 -9.01
CA TYR A 12 13.74 7.58 -7.63
C TYR A 12 14.87 6.61 -7.29
N ALA A 13 15.90 7.12 -6.61
CA ALA A 13 16.90 6.28 -5.95
C ALA A 13 16.33 5.76 -4.63
N THR A 14 15.80 4.53 -4.63
CA THR A 14 15.32 3.90 -3.39
C THR A 14 16.48 3.54 -2.48
N GLY A 15 16.32 3.76 -1.17
CA GLY A 15 17.28 3.30 -0.17
C GLY A 15 17.32 1.77 -0.04
N PRO A 16 18.18 1.25 0.84
CA PRO A 16 18.24 -0.18 1.12
C PRO A 16 16.90 -0.70 1.65
N ASP A 17 16.52 -1.90 1.23
CA ASP A 17 15.34 -2.59 1.74
C ASP A 17 15.71 -3.34 3.03
N ALA A 18 15.13 -2.92 4.15
CA ALA A 18 15.29 -3.54 5.45
C ALA A 18 14.05 -4.37 5.87
N THR A 19 13.14 -4.62 4.94
CA THR A 19 11.91 -5.37 5.19
C THR A 19 12.24 -6.85 5.41
N GLU A 20 11.68 -7.44 6.47
CA GLU A 20 11.72 -8.88 6.67
C GLU A 20 10.63 -9.55 5.83
N TYR A 21 10.98 -10.65 5.16
CA TYR A 21 10.08 -11.39 4.27
C TYR A 21 9.86 -12.80 4.78
N GLU A 22 8.60 -13.24 4.71
CA GLU A 22 8.21 -14.63 4.95
C GLU A 22 8.04 -15.36 3.60
N LEU A 23 8.54 -16.58 3.52
CA LEU A 23 8.35 -17.43 2.34
C LEU A 23 6.97 -18.09 2.40
N LEU A 24 6.08 -17.71 1.47
CA LEU A 24 4.74 -18.31 1.36
C LEU A 24 4.78 -19.72 0.73
N SER A 25 5.45 -19.88 -0.40
CA SER A 25 5.60 -21.17 -1.08
C SER A 25 6.74 -21.15 -2.11
N PRO A 26 7.51 -22.24 -2.24
CA PRO A 26 8.49 -22.42 -3.32
C PRO A 26 7.89 -23.06 -4.60
N ASP A 27 6.65 -23.54 -4.59
CA ASP A 27 6.14 -24.49 -5.59
C ASP A 27 5.77 -23.87 -6.93
N HIS A 28 5.52 -22.56 -6.96
CA HIS A 28 4.98 -21.87 -8.13
C HIS A 28 6.02 -21.16 -9.00
N VAL A 29 7.31 -21.43 -8.75
CA VAL A 29 8.42 -20.79 -9.46
C VAL A 29 9.36 -21.83 -10.04
N SER A 30 9.87 -21.55 -11.23
CA SER A 30 10.91 -22.36 -11.87
C SER A 30 11.79 -21.48 -12.75
N VAL A 31 13.00 -21.95 -13.03
CA VAL A 31 13.90 -21.28 -13.97
C VAL A 31 13.96 -22.11 -15.25
N THR A 32 13.76 -21.44 -16.38
CA THR A 32 13.94 -22.01 -17.72
C THR A 32 14.96 -21.19 -18.52
N GLU A 33 15.28 -21.62 -19.73
CA GLU A 33 16.20 -20.91 -20.62
C GLU A 33 15.47 -20.46 -21.89
N PHE A 34 15.73 -19.23 -22.33
CA PHE A 34 15.30 -18.71 -23.62
C PHE A 34 16.47 -18.01 -24.30
N HIS A 35 16.91 -18.53 -25.45
CA HIS A 35 18.09 -18.04 -26.18
C HIS A 35 19.34 -17.89 -25.30
N GLY A 36 19.64 -18.87 -24.45
CA GLY A 36 20.82 -18.81 -23.57
C GLY A 36 20.67 -17.88 -22.37
N GLN A 37 19.49 -17.29 -22.12
CA GLN A 37 19.23 -16.43 -20.97
C GLN A 37 18.28 -17.12 -19.97
N PRO A 38 18.57 -17.08 -18.65
CA PRO A 38 17.66 -17.60 -17.65
C PRO A 38 16.39 -16.75 -17.59
N VAL A 39 15.24 -17.43 -17.51
CA VAL A 39 13.91 -16.83 -17.38
C VAL A 39 13.23 -17.42 -16.16
N LEU A 40 12.82 -16.55 -15.24
CA LEU A 40 11.96 -16.92 -14.11
C LEU A 40 10.54 -17.14 -14.62
N ARG A 41 10.05 -18.37 -14.55
CA ARG A 41 8.65 -18.73 -14.77
C ARG A 41 7.91 -18.68 -13.45
N ILE A 42 6.86 -17.88 -13.39
CA ILE A 42 5.94 -17.79 -12.25
C ILE A 42 4.59 -18.32 -12.69
N ALA A 43 4.07 -19.35 -12.02
CA ALA A 43 2.75 -19.87 -12.33
C ALA A 43 1.67 -18.81 -12.00
N PRO A 44 0.58 -18.70 -12.80
CA PRO A 44 -0.49 -17.73 -12.55
C PRO A 44 -1.08 -17.79 -11.13
N GLU A 45 -1.15 -18.99 -10.55
CA GLU A 45 -1.65 -19.24 -9.19
C GLU A 45 -0.81 -18.55 -8.12
N ALA A 46 0.48 -18.32 -8.36
CA ALA A 46 1.36 -17.61 -7.43
C ALA A 46 0.89 -16.16 -7.20
N LEU A 47 0.40 -15.50 -8.26
CA LEU A 47 -0.08 -14.11 -8.18
C LEU A 47 -1.37 -14.03 -7.36
N THR A 48 -2.25 -15.01 -7.54
CA THR A 48 -3.49 -15.14 -6.77
C THR A 48 -3.19 -15.42 -5.29
N LEU A 49 -2.32 -16.39 -4.99
CA LEU A 49 -1.89 -16.71 -3.63
C LEU A 49 -1.25 -15.51 -2.95
N LEU A 50 -0.30 -14.85 -3.62
CA LEU A 50 0.42 -13.71 -3.07
C LEU A 50 -0.52 -12.54 -2.74
N ALA A 51 -1.42 -12.20 -3.66
CA ALA A 51 -2.39 -11.14 -3.41
C ALA A 51 -3.37 -11.51 -2.28
N ASN A 52 -3.81 -12.77 -2.23
CA ASN A 52 -4.71 -13.23 -1.18
C ASN A 52 -4.08 -13.12 0.21
N GLU A 53 -2.87 -13.65 0.38
CA GLU A 53 -2.14 -13.57 1.66
C GLU A 53 -1.79 -12.13 2.03
N ALA A 54 -1.36 -11.31 1.07
CA ALA A 54 -1.01 -9.92 1.33
C ALA A 54 -2.21 -9.10 1.83
N PHE A 55 -3.37 -9.19 1.16
CA PHE A 55 -4.55 -8.45 1.59
C PHE A 55 -5.16 -8.99 2.88
N ARG A 56 -5.04 -10.29 3.14
CA ARG A 56 -5.39 -10.86 4.45
C ARG A 56 -4.50 -10.26 5.53
N ALA A 57 -3.18 -10.37 5.40
CA ALA A 57 -2.21 -9.88 6.38
C ALA A 57 -2.40 -8.39 6.68
N ILE A 58 -2.57 -7.54 5.66
CA ILE A 58 -2.73 -6.08 5.84
C ILE A 58 -4.01 -5.70 6.60
N ASN A 59 -5.08 -6.49 6.51
CA ASN A 59 -6.34 -6.20 7.21
C ASN A 59 -6.34 -6.66 8.68
N PHE A 60 -5.49 -7.62 9.05
CA PHE A 60 -5.48 -8.22 10.39
C PHE A 60 -4.20 -7.94 11.20
N THR A 61 -3.12 -7.50 10.55
CA THR A 61 -1.83 -7.23 11.20
C THR A 61 -1.28 -5.86 10.82
N LEU A 62 -0.39 -5.32 11.66
CA LEU A 62 0.25 -4.02 11.45
C LEU A 62 1.77 -4.16 11.52
N ARG A 63 2.48 -3.23 10.88
CA ARG A 63 3.95 -3.19 10.97
C ARG A 63 4.39 -2.99 12.43
N PRO A 64 5.40 -3.74 12.91
CA PRO A 64 5.93 -3.57 14.27
C PRO A 64 6.38 -2.14 14.57
N ALA A 65 6.99 -1.46 13.59
CA ALA A 65 7.40 -0.07 13.73
C ALA A 65 6.22 0.89 13.99
N HIS A 66 5.04 0.61 13.44
CA HIS A 66 3.85 1.41 13.72
C HIS A 66 3.33 1.18 15.14
N LEU A 67 3.22 -0.09 15.54
CA LEU A 67 2.81 -0.46 16.89
C LEU A 67 3.74 0.15 17.95
N ALA A 68 5.06 0.13 17.71
CA ALA A 68 6.04 0.72 18.61
C ALA A 68 5.86 2.24 18.75
N GLN A 69 5.58 2.96 17.65
CA GLN A 69 5.31 4.40 17.70
C GLN A 69 4.03 4.73 18.45
N VAL A 70 2.96 3.95 18.26
CA VAL A 70 1.71 4.15 19.01
C VAL A 70 1.91 3.83 20.49
N ALA A 71 2.64 2.76 20.81
CA ALA A 71 2.96 2.37 22.19
C ALA A 71 3.78 3.45 22.92
N ALA A 72 4.73 4.09 22.24
CA ALA A 72 5.55 5.15 22.83
C ALA A 72 4.73 6.35 23.36
N ILE A 73 3.52 6.57 22.84
CA ILE A 73 2.61 7.63 23.34
C ILE A 73 2.22 7.39 24.81
N LEU A 74 2.14 6.12 25.24
CA LEU A 74 1.76 5.78 26.60
C LEU A 74 2.79 6.26 27.64
N ASP A 75 4.07 6.21 27.27
CA ASP A 75 5.21 6.55 28.13
C ASP A 75 5.68 8.01 27.97
N ASP A 76 5.20 8.73 26.96
CA ASP A 76 5.57 10.13 26.72
C ASP A 76 5.02 11.03 27.82
N PRO A 77 5.84 11.73 28.62
CA PRO A 77 5.38 12.61 29.69
C PRO A 77 4.61 13.84 29.17
N THR A 78 4.76 14.18 27.89
CA THR A 78 4.09 15.33 27.24
C THR A 78 2.76 14.98 26.60
N ALA A 79 2.46 13.68 26.42
CA ALA A 79 1.17 13.23 25.90
C ALA A 79 0.03 13.64 26.83
N THR A 80 -1.13 13.97 26.27
CA THR A 80 -2.33 14.22 27.06
C THR A 80 -2.98 12.90 27.51
N GLU A 81 -3.94 12.97 28.44
CA GLU A 81 -4.73 11.79 28.81
C GLU A 81 -5.50 11.21 27.61
N ASN A 82 -6.02 12.09 26.74
CA ASN A 82 -6.72 11.68 25.52
C ASN A 82 -5.79 10.97 24.53
N ASP A 83 -4.56 11.46 24.35
CA ASP A 83 -3.59 10.80 23.46
C ASP A 83 -3.29 9.38 23.94
N ARG A 84 -3.07 9.21 25.25
CA ARG A 84 -2.83 7.88 25.85
C ARG A 84 -4.06 6.98 25.74
N MET A 85 -5.25 7.51 25.99
CA MET A 85 -6.50 6.77 25.85
C MET A 85 -6.68 6.28 24.40
N VAL A 86 -6.51 7.16 23.41
CA VAL A 86 -6.65 6.80 21.98
C VAL A 86 -5.59 5.77 21.59
N ALA A 87 -4.32 5.98 21.98
CA ALA A 87 -3.25 5.03 21.69
C ALA A 87 -3.54 3.64 22.29
N LEU A 88 -4.01 3.57 23.54
CA LEU A 88 -4.40 2.31 24.16
C LEU A 88 -5.54 1.61 23.40
N MET A 89 -6.57 2.36 22.99
CA MET A 89 -7.68 1.80 22.22
C MET A 89 -7.22 1.27 20.85
N MET A 90 -6.31 1.98 20.18
CA MET A 90 -5.72 1.52 18.92
C MET A 90 -4.92 0.22 19.09
N LEU A 91 -4.12 0.12 20.15
CA LEU A 91 -3.34 -1.10 20.44
C LEU A 91 -4.23 -2.29 20.80
N ARG A 92 -5.31 -2.07 21.57
CA ARG A 92 -6.31 -3.11 21.85
C ARG A 92 -7.02 -3.56 20.58
N ASN A 93 -7.38 -2.62 19.71
CA ASN A 93 -7.98 -2.94 18.42
C ASN A 93 -7.03 -3.74 17.51
N ALA A 94 -5.73 -3.39 17.51
CA ALA A 94 -4.71 -4.15 16.78
C ALA A 94 -4.56 -5.58 17.31
N GLU A 95 -4.58 -5.76 18.63
CA GLU A 95 -4.54 -7.09 19.25
C GLU A 95 -5.76 -7.93 18.89
N ILE A 96 -6.97 -7.37 18.95
CA ILE A 96 -8.21 -8.03 18.54
C ILE A 96 -8.13 -8.46 17.06
N ALA A 97 -7.64 -7.56 16.19
CA ALA A 97 -7.53 -7.85 14.76
C ALA A 97 -6.55 -8.98 14.45
N ALA A 98 -5.46 -9.08 15.22
CA ALA A 98 -4.45 -10.12 15.04
C ALA A 98 -4.98 -11.55 15.28
N HIS A 99 -6.12 -11.72 15.95
CA HIS A 99 -6.80 -13.02 16.07
C HIS A 99 -7.49 -13.48 14.78
N GLY A 100 -7.52 -12.64 13.73
CA GLY A 100 -7.93 -13.03 12.38
C GLY A 100 -9.44 -13.14 12.15
N ILE A 101 -10.27 -12.66 13.08
CA ILE A 101 -11.75 -12.70 12.94
C ILE A 101 -12.32 -11.36 12.49
N LEU A 102 -11.92 -10.28 13.17
CA LEU A 102 -12.39 -8.92 12.90
C LEU A 102 -11.25 -8.11 12.28
N PRO A 103 -11.46 -7.41 11.14
CA PRO A 103 -10.41 -6.59 10.57
C PRO A 103 -10.11 -5.38 11.46
N PHE A 104 -8.90 -4.85 11.35
CA PHE A 104 -8.46 -3.68 12.13
C PHE A 104 -9.35 -2.45 11.91
N CYS A 105 -9.96 -2.30 10.73
CA CYS A 105 -10.86 -1.19 10.43
C CYS A 105 -12.11 -1.69 9.71
N GLN A 106 -13.26 -1.04 9.98
CA GLN A 106 -14.48 -1.28 9.23
C GLN A 106 -14.35 -0.88 7.75
N ASP A 107 -13.53 0.15 7.48
CA ASP A 107 -13.13 0.49 6.13
C ASP A 107 -11.92 -0.34 5.74
N THR A 108 -12.19 -1.52 5.19
CA THR A 108 -11.18 -2.45 4.67
C THR A 108 -10.56 -2.01 3.34
N GLY A 109 -10.83 -0.77 2.92
CA GLY A 109 -10.09 -0.01 1.92
C GLY A 109 -10.26 -0.45 0.47
N THR A 110 -9.76 0.37 -0.43
CA THR A 110 -9.55 0.01 -1.84
C THR A 110 -8.27 -0.82 -1.95
N ALA A 111 -8.37 -1.95 -2.65
CA ALA A 111 -7.21 -2.78 -2.96
C ALA A 111 -6.34 -2.12 -4.03
N THR A 112 -5.11 -1.76 -3.68
CA THR A 112 -4.13 -1.16 -4.60
C THR A 112 -2.88 -2.03 -4.64
N ILE A 113 -2.42 -2.35 -5.85
CA ILE A 113 -1.30 -3.23 -6.12
C ILE A 113 -0.34 -2.51 -7.06
N MET A 114 0.88 -2.31 -6.61
CA MET A 114 1.97 -1.84 -7.44
C MET A 114 2.94 -3.01 -7.67
N GLY A 115 3.05 -3.48 -8.91
CA GLY A 115 3.97 -4.53 -9.31
C GLY A 115 5.13 -3.97 -10.15
N LYS A 116 6.34 -4.47 -9.95
CA LYS A 116 7.53 -4.21 -10.77
C LYS A 116 8.02 -5.53 -11.33
N LYS A 117 7.70 -5.78 -12.60
CA LYS A 117 7.99 -7.02 -13.31
C LYS A 117 9.32 -6.92 -14.01
N GLY A 118 10.28 -7.72 -13.58
CA GLY A 118 11.56 -7.87 -14.26
C GLY A 118 11.39 -8.44 -15.68
N GLN A 119 12.25 -8.00 -16.60
CA GLN A 119 12.23 -8.41 -18.01
C GLN A 119 12.36 -9.94 -18.18
N GLN A 120 13.07 -10.61 -17.28
CA GLN A 120 13.24 -12.06 -17.28
C GLN A 120 12.13 -12.81 -16.52
N VAL A 121 11.02 -12.16 -16.16
CA VAL A 121 9.88 -12.78 -15.45
C VAL A 121 8.72 -13.05 -16.39
N TRP A 122 8.38 -14.33 -16.56
CA TRP A 122 7.29 -14.76 -17.42
C TRP A 122 6.19 -15.46 -16.63
N THR A 123 4.99 -14.87 -16.66
CA THR A 123 3.79 -15.36 -15.96
C THR A 123 2.83 -16.12 -16.87
N GLY A 124 2.87 -15.86 -18.19
CA GLY A 124 2.04 -16.54 -19.18
C GLY A 124 0.54 -16.28 -19.06
N CYS A 125 0.12 -15.25 -18.32
CA CYS A 125 -1.27 -14.92 -18.07
C CYS A 125 -1.53 -13.40 -18.10
N ASN A 126 -2.78 -13.00 -17.91
CA ASN A 126 -3.11 -11.64 -17.51
C ASN A 126 -2.85 -11.48 -16.01
N ASP A 127 -1.72 -10.87 -15.65
CA ASP A 127 -1.28 -10.68 -14.27
C ASP A 127 -2.35 -9.96 -13.43
N ALA A 128 -2.99 -8.92 -13.98
CA ALA A 128 -3.99 -8.12 -13.27
C ALA A 128 -5.25 -8.93 -12.94
N GLU A 129 -5.64 -9.88 -13.81
CA GLU A 129 -6.75 -10.79 -13.55
C GLU A 129 -6.43 -11.72 -12.37
N LYS A 130 -5.23 -12.32 -12.36
CA LYS A 130 -4.82 -13.25 -11.30
C LYS A 130 -4.61 -12.57 -9.95
N LEU A 131 -4.07 -11.35 -9.96
CA LEU A 131 -4.00 -10.50 -8.77
C LEU A 131 -5.41 -10.15 -8.26
N SER A 132 -6.32 -9.75 -9.17
CA SER A 132 -7.72 -9.45 -8.82
C SER A 132 -8.45 -10.68 -8.27
N GLN A 133 -8.13 -11.88 -8.75
CA GLN A 133 -8.66 -13.13 -8.22
C GLN A 133 -8.26 -13.34 -6.74
N GLY A 134 -7.02 -13.00 -6.36
CA GLY A 134 -6.57 -13.07 -4.97
C GLY A 134 -7.25 -12.03 -4.08
N VAL A 135 -7.46 -10.81 -4.60
CA VAL A 135 -8.27 -9.78 -3.92
C VAL A 135 -9.69 -10.31 -3.69
N TYR A 136 -10.36 -10.80 -4.73
CA TYR A 136 -11.71 -11.34 -4.65
C TYR A 136 -11.81 -12.44 -3.59
N GLN A 137 -10.89 -13.41 -3.59
CA GLN A 137 -10.85 -14.48 -2.59
C GLN A 137 -10.78 -13.92 -1.17
N THR A 138 -9.87 -12.98 -0.93
CA THR A 138 -9.72 -12.36 0.40
C THR A 138 -11.02 -11.71 0.87
N TYR A 139 -11.60 -10.83 0.05
CA TYR A 139 -12.78 -10.07 0.46
C TYR A 139 -14.05 -10.91 0.56
N THR A 140 -14.11 -12.06 -0.11
CA THR A 140 -15.30 -12.94 -0.09
C THR A 140 -15.20 -14.07 0.95
N GLN A 141 -13.99 -14.42 1.40
CA GLN A 141 -13.75 -15.51 2.35
C GLN A 141 -13.47 -15.02 3.78
N GLU A 142 -13.02 -13.76 3.92
CA GLU A 142 -12.78 -13.12 5.21
C GLU A 142 -13.93 -12.15 5.57
N ASN A 143 -14.00 -11.73 6.84
CA ASN A 143 -15.03 -10.79 7.33
C ASN A 143 -14.71 -9.33 6.95
N LEU A 144 -14.50 -9.06 5.65
CA LEU A 144 -14.17 -7.74 5.11
C LEU A 144 -15.38 -7.04 4.49
N ARG A 145 -15.19 -5.80 4.03
CA ARG A 145 -16.27 -4.94 3.52
C ARG A 145 -16.13 -4.66 2.03
N TYR A 146 -17.24 -4.78 1.29
CA TYR A 146 -17.32 -4.35 -0.10
C TYR A 146 -17.57 -2.85 -0.20
N SER A 147 -16.52 -2.08 -0.48
CA SER A 147 -16.53 -0.62 -0.40
C SER A 147 -16.55 0.08 -1.78
N GLN A 148 -16.42 -0.67 -2.87
CA GLN A 148 -16.41 -0.10 -4.22
C GLN A 148 -17.82 0.05 -4.81
N SER A 149 -18.10 1.24 -5.33
CA SER A 149 -19.29 1.56 -6.12
C SER A 149 -18.89 1.70 -7.59
N SER A 150 -19.65 1.08 -8.49
CA SER A 150 -19.53 1.26 -9.92
C SER A 150 -20.61 2.22 -10.40
N ALA A 151 -20.21 3.25 -11.13
CA ALA A 151 -21.13 4.17 -11.79
C ALA A 151 -21.82 3.47 -12.97
N LEU A 152 -23.15 3.48 -12.98
CA LEU A 152 -23.97 3.03 -14.12
C LEU A 152 -24.23 4.19 -15.08
N ASN A 153 -24.38 5.39 -14.53
CA ASN A 153 -24.42 6.66 -15.22
C ASN A 153 -23.87 7.75 -14.29
N MET A 154 -24.13 9.03 -14.59
CA MET A 154 -23.60 10.15 -13.80
C MET A 154 -24.06 10.15 -12.33
N PHE A 155 -25.23 9.61 -12.01
CA PHE A 155 -25.86 9.72 -10.69
C PHE A 155 -26.19 8.38 -10.05
N ASP A 156 -26.44 7.35 -10.86
CA ASP A 156 -26.78 6.02 -10.37
C ASP A 156 -25.53 5.14 -10.22
N GLU A 157 -25.44 4.49 -9.06
CA GLU A 157 -24.34 3.60 -8.73
C GLU A 157 -24.86 2.25 -8.23
N VAL A 158 -24.02 1.22 -8.39
CA VAL A 158 -24.24 -0.08 -7.77
C VAL A 158 -22.96 -0.54 -7.09
N ASN A 159 -23.08 -1.06 -5.86
CA ASN A 159 -21.95 -1.67 -5.18
C ASN A 159 -21.57 -2.97 -5.90
N THR A 160 -20.28 -3.20 -6.12
CA THR A 160 -19.79 -4.37 -6.87
C THR A 160 -19.88 -5.69 -6.09
N LYS A 161 -20.25 -5.62 -4.80
CA LYS A 161 -20.44 -6.76 -3.88
C LYS A 161 -19.22 -7.67 -3.70
N THR A 162 -18.04 -7.15 -4.05
CA THR A 162 -16.78 -7.92 -4.09
C THR A 162 -15.55 -7.10 -3.72
N ASN A 163 -15.73 -5.79 -3.48
CA ASN A 163 -14.65 -4.80 -3.35
C ASN A 163 -13.73 -4.65 -4.57
N LEU A 164 -14.06 -5.25 -5.70
CA LEU A 164 -13.42 -5.01 -6.99
C LEU A 164 -14.07 -3.80 -7.70
N PRO A 165 -13.40 -3.17 -8.69
CA PRO A 165 -12.04 -3.46 -9.16
C PRO A 165 -10.95 -3.05 -8.17
N ALA A 166 -9.81 -3.73 -8.24
CA ALA A 166 -8.57 -3.27 -7.60
C ALA A 166 -7.84 -2.28 -8.52
N GLN A 167 -7.09 -1.34 -7.96
CA GLN A 167 -6.13 -0.55 -8.71
C GLN A 167 -4.85 -1.37 -8.87
N ILE A 168 -4.44 -1.66 -10.10
CA ILE A 168 -3.28 -2.52 -10.38
C ILE A 168 -2.36 -1.81 -11.39
N ASP A 169 -1.20 -1.38 -10.91
CA ASP A 169 -0.18 -0.69 -11.68
C ASP A 169 1.05 -1.61 -11.83
N LEU A 170 1.31 -2.11 -13.03
CA LEU A 170 2.41 -3.02 -13.33
C LEU A 170 3.49 -2.32 -14.16
N TYR A 171 4.65 -2.11 -13.56
CA TYR A 171 5.81 -1.47 -14.16
C TYR A 171 6.77 -2.50 -14.74
N ALA A 172 7.34 -2.23 -15.91
CA ALA A 172 8.43 -3.00 -16.47
C ALA A 172 9.77 -2.56 -15.84
N THR A 173 10.60 -3.52 -15.45
CA THR A 173 11.93 -3.31 -14.88
C THR A 173 12.91 -4.34 -15.43
N GLU A 174 14.21 -4.20 -15.15
CA GLU A 174 15.21 -5.20 -15.49
C GLU A 174 15.23 -6.35 -14.46
N GLY A 175 15.88 -7.46 -14.83
CA GLY A 175 16.17 -8.57 -13.91
C GLY A 175 15.09 -9.66 -13.85
N SER A 176 15.35 -10.65 -12.99
CA SER A 176 14.56 -11.87 -12.83
C SER A 176 13.74 -11.86 -11.53
N GLU A 177 13.20 -10.70 -11.14
CA GLU A 177 12.40 -10.54 -9.93
C GLU A 177 11.06 -9.87 -10.24
N TYR A 178 10.02 -10.25 -9.50
CA TYR A 178 8.71 -9.58 -9.55
C TYR A 178 8.40 -9.01 -8.16
N LYS A 179 8.58 -7.70 -8.00
CA LYS A 179 8.41 -7.01 -6.71
C LYS A 179 7.03 -6.41 -6.60
N PHE A 180 6.44 -6.46 -5.42
CA PHE A 180 5.10 -5.93 -5.18
C PHE A 180 5.04 -5.04 -3.95
N LEU A 181 4.19 -4.02 -4.01
CA LEU A 181 3.67 -3.30 -2.87
C LEU A 181 2.15 -3.41 -2.89
N PHE A 182 1.60 -4.01 -1.85
CA PHE A 182 0.16 -4.12 -1.63
C PHE A 182 -0.28 -3.07 -0.62
N VAL A 183 -1.36 -2.36 -0.90
CA VAL A 183 -1.94 -1.35 -0.02
C VAL A 183 -3.45 -1.54 0.03
N SER A 184 -3.98 -1.69 1.24
CA SER A 184 -5.40 -1.45 1.50
C SER A 184 -5.57 0.01 1.91
N LYS A 185 -6.11 0.85 1.02
CA LYS A 185 -6.22 2.29 1.25
C LYS A 185 -7.63 2.67 1.67
N GLY A 186 -7.82 2.98 2.96
CA GLY A 186 -9.08 3.50 3.47
C GLY A 186 -9.45 4.84 2.83
N GLY A 187 -10.71 5.00 2.45
CA GLY A 187 -11.22 6.16 1.70
C GLY A 187 -11.06 7.48 2.46
N GLY A 188 -11.21 7.46 3.79
CA GLY A 188 -10.97 8.64 4.63
C GLY A 188 -9.55 9.19 4.50
N SER A 189 -8.55 8.30 4.45
CA SER A 189 -7.15 8.70 4.25
C SER A 189 -6.83 9.03 2.79
N ALA A 190 -7.49 8.39 1.82
CA ALA A 190 -7.35 8.73 0.41
C ALA A 190 -7.81 10.17 0.13
N ASN A 191 -8.94 10.58 0.72
CA ASN A 191 -9.51 11.93 0.64
C ASN A 191 -8.63 13.02 1.29
N LYS A 192 -7.59 12.64 2.02
CA LYS A 192 -6.60 13.56 2.62
C LYS A 192 -5.30 13.64 1.82
N THR A 193 -5.33 13.23 0.56
CA THR A 193 -4.26 13.49 -0.41
C THR A 193 -4.57 14.79 -1.13
N PHE A 194 -3.72 15.81 -0.92
CA PHE A 194 -3.92 17.14 -1.48
C PHE A 194 -2.81 17.50 -2.47
N LEU A 195 -3.21 18.15 -3.56
CA LEU A 195 -2.30 18.75 -4.53
C LEU A 195 -2.37 20.27 -4.41
N PHE A 196 -1.21 20.90 -4.18
CA PHE A 196 -1.07 22.35 -4.14
C PHE A 196 -0.11 22.80 -5.23
N GLN A 197 -0.56 23.70 -6.10
CA GLN A 197 0.27 24.26 -7.17
C GLN A 197 1.03 25.46 -6.63
N GLU A 198 2.30 25.26 -6.32
CA GLU A 198 3.18 26.26 -5.70
C GLU A 198 4.33 26.65 -6.63
N THR A 199 5.08 27.68 -6.26
CA THR A 199 6.18 28.21 -7.09
C THR A 199 7.52 28.20 -6.36
N LYS A 200 8.61 28.53 -7.07
CA LYS A 200 9.95 28.67 -6.48
C LYS A 200 9.98 29.59 -5.25
N ALA A 201 9.07 30.56 -5.16
CA ALA A 201 8.99 31.49 -4.03
C ALA A 201 8.66 30.82 -2.69
N LEU A 202 8.10 29.59 -2.71
CA LEU A 202 7.86 28.77 -1.52
C LEU A 202 9.14 28.15 -0.97
N LEU A 203 10.12 27.84 -1.83
CA LEU A 203 11.30 27.03 -1.51
C LEU A 203 12.38 27.82 -0.75
N ASN A 204 12.01 28.36 0.41
CA ASN A 204 12.92 28.83 1.45
C ASN A 204 12.44 28.33 2.83
N PRO A 205 13.32 28.18 3.82
CA PRO A 205 13.00 27.53 5.09
C PRO A 205 11.81 28.14 5.83
N LYS A 206 11.70 29.48 5.82
CA LYS A 206 10.62 30.19 6.52
C LYS A 206 9.27 29.89 5.87
N ARG A 207 9.15 30.14 4.56
CA ARG A 207 7.87 29.98 3.85
C ARG A 207 7.43 28.52 3.76
N LEU A 208 8.36 27.59 3.54
CA LEU A 208 8.04 26.18 3.50
C LEU A 208 7.49 25.69 4.85
N LYS A 209 8.09 26.10 5.96
CA LYS A 209 7.60 25.78 7.30
C LYS A 209 6.20 26.36 7.55
N GLU A 210 6.00 27.64 7.23
CA GLU A 210 4.70 28.31 7.37
C GLU A 210 3.62 27.60 6.53
N PHE A 211 3.95 27.26 5.29
CA PHE A 211 3.08 26.49 4.40
C PHE A 211 2.72 25.13 4.98
N CYS A 212 3.69 24.31 5.41
CA CYS A 212 3.42 23.00 6.00
C CYS A 212 2.50 23.12 7.22
N LEU A 213 2.79 24.03 8.15
CA LEU A 213 1.96 24.24 9.34
C LEU A 213 0.54 24.70 9.02
N GLU A 214 0.37 25.53 7.99
CA GLU A 214 -0.94 25.92 7.50
C GLU A 214 -1.67 24.72 6.89
N LYS A 215 -1.03 23.99 5.97
CA LYS A 215 -1.68 22.91 5.21
C LYS A 215 -2.00 21.70 6.06
N MET A 216 -1.20 21.39 7.09
CA MET A 216 -1.50 20.31 8.04
C MET A 216 -2.86 20.47 8.72
N LYS A 217 -3.36 21.70 8.89
CA LYS A 217 -4.68 21.95 9.49
C LYS A 217 -5.83 21.41 8.64
N TYR A 218 -5.68 21.29 7.32
CA TYR A 218 -6.71 20.73 6.43
C TYR A 218 -6.91 19.22 6.61
N LEU A 219 -5.93 18.51 7.19
CA LEU A 219 -6.08 17.10 7.55
C LEU A 219 -7.14 16.94 8.64
N GLY A 220 -7.09 17.79 9.67
CA GLY A 220 -7.92 17.68 10.87
C GLY A 220 -7.74 16.32 11.54
N THR A 221 -8.79 15.83 12.19
CA THR A 221 -8.84 14.48 12.80
C THR A 221 -9.62 13.47 11.95
N ALA A 222 -10.05 13.87 10.74
CA ALA A 222 -11.01 13.13 9.92
C ALA A 222 -10.45 11.86 9.26
N ALA A 223 -9.14 11.60 9.35
CA ALA A 223 -8.50 10.40 8.80
C ALA A 223 -7.78 9.58 9.90
N CYS A 224 -8.27 9.64 11.13
CA CYS A 224 -7.82 8.81 12.26
C CYS A 224 -6.32 8.97 12.59
N PRO A 225 -5.89 10.15 13.11
CA PRO A 225 -4.53 10.30 13.63
C PRO A 225 -4.24 9.29 14.77
N PRO A 226 -2.96 8.98 15.07
CA PRO A 226 -1.72 9.65 14.64
C PRO A 226 -1.32 9.35 13.19
N TYR A 227 -0.87 10.38 12.46
CA TYR A 227 -0.58 10.28 11.03
C TYR A 227 0.87 9.93 10.71
N TYR A 228 1.06 9.15 9.64
CA TYR A 228 2.28 9.20 8.83
C TYR A 228 2.15 10.31 7.79
N LEU A 229 2.75 11.46 8.08
CA LEU A 229 2.71 12.62 7.19
C LEU A 229 3.82 12.54 6.14
N VAL A 230 3.45 12.78 4.88
CA VAL A 230 4.36 12.85 3.75
C VAL A 230 4.14 14.17 3.03
N PHE A 231 5.22 14.93 2.81
CA PHE A 231 5.26 16.09 1.93
C PHE A 231 6.21 15.76 0.78
N VAL A 232 5.76 16.03 -0.45
CA VAL A 232 6.54 15.88 -1.69
C VAL A 232 6.62 17.22 -2.38
#